data_AF-A0A024B7S9-F1
#
_entry.id   AF-A0A024B7S9-F1
#
_cell.length_a   1.000
_cell.length_b   1.000
_cell.length_c   1.000
_cell.angle_alpha   90.00
_cell.angle_beta   90.00
_cell.angle_gamma   90.00
#
_symmetry.space_group_name_H-M   'P 1'
#
loop_
_entity.id
_entity.type
_entity.pdbx_description
1 polymer ?
#
loop_
_entity_poly.entity_id
_entity_poly.type
_entity_poly.pdbx_seq_one_letter_code
_entity_poly.pdbx_strand_id
1 'polypeptide(L)'
;YMVTEALVPYKNHLTMHFVSNVDGTHMAETLKKVDPETTLFLVASKTFTTQETMTNAHTARDWFLKAAGDEAHVAKHFAALSTNGKAVAEFGIDTENMFEFWDWVGGRYSLWSAIGLSIILSIGYDNFVELLAGAHEMDQHFVNTP
;
A
#
# COMPACT_ATOMS: atom_id res chain seq x y z
N TYR A 1 -9.00 -0.74 0.61
CA TYR A 1 -10.24 -1.44 0.97
C TYR A 1 -11.43 -0.92 0.18
N MET A 2 -11.98 0.28 0.46
CA MET A 2 -13.23 0.74 -0.17
C MET A 2 -13.25 0.63 -1.72
N VAL A 3 -12.27 1.21 -2.41
CA VAL A 3 -12.23 1.20 -3.89
C VAL A 3 -12.02 -0.21 -4.44
N THR A 4 -11.10 -0.98 -3.88
CA THR A 4 -10.83 -2.36 -4.32
C THR A 4 -12.04 -3.27 -4.12
N GLU A 5 -12.83 -3.07 -3.06
CA GLU A 5 -14.08 -3.80 -2.82
C GLU A 5 -15.19 -3.37 -3.78
N ALA A 6 -15.35 -2.06 -4.01
CA ALA A 6 -16.33 -1.53 -4.95
C ALA A 6 -16.07 -1.98 -6.40
N LEU A 7 -14.80 -2.19 -6.74
CA LEU A 7 -14.34 -2.58 -8.07
C LEU A 7 -13.92 -4.06 -8.16
N VAL A 8 -14.43 -4.93 -7.28
CA VAL A 8 -14.20 -6.39 -7.34
C VAL A 8 -14.45 -6.98 -8.73
N PRO A 9 -15.48 -6.59 -9.51
CA PRO A 9 -15.67 -7.12 -10.87
C PRO A 9 -14.49 -6.90 -11.84
N TYR A 10 -13.62 -5.92 -11.55
CA TYR A 10 -12.47 -5.55 -12.38
C TYR A 10 -11.15 -6.15 -11.86
N LYS A 11 -11.20 -6.97 -10.80
CA LYS A 11 -9.98 -7.50 -10.19
C LYS A 11 -9.24 -8.46 -11.10
N ASN A 12 -7.92 -8.53 -10.93
CA ASN A 12 -7.08 -9.58 -11.50
C ASN A 12 -6.94 -10.77 -10.52
N HIS A 13 -5.93 -11.62 -10.73
CA HIS A 13 -5.70 -12.83 -9.94
C HIS A 13 -5.14 -12.59 -8.52
N LEU A 14 -4.65 -11.38 -8.21
CA LEU A 14 -4.10 -11.08 -6.89
C LEU A 14 -5.20 -11.06 -5.83
N THR A 15 -4.83 -11.52 -4.64
CA THR A 15 -5.69 -11.47 -3.45
C THR A 15 -5.23 -10.34 -2.55
N MET A 16 -6.14 -9.41 -2.27
CA MET A 16 -5.84 -8.19 -1.53
C MET A 16 -6.19 -8.37 -0.06
N HIS A 17 -5.27 -7.93 0.81
CA HIS A 17 -5.49 -7.86 2.25
C HIS A 17 -5.17 -6.43 2.72
N PHE A 18 -5.95 -5.92 3.67
CA PHE A 18 -5.77 -4.57 4.23
C PHE A 18 -5.66 -4.65 5.74
N VAL A 19 -4.46 -4.44 6.28
CA VAL A 19 -4.20 -4.37 7.73
C VAL A 19 -4.05 -2.90 8.14
N SER A 20 -4.68 -2.51 9.25
CA SER A 20 -4.70 -1.11 9.72
C SER A 20 -4.69 -0.99 11.24
N ASN A 21 -5.57 -1.75 11.91
CA ASN A 21 -5.65 -1.77 13.37
C ASN A 21 -4.31 -2.22 14.01
N VAL A 22 -3.94 -1.60 15.13
CA VAL A 22 -2.76 -1.97 15.93
C VAL A 22 -3.01 -3.20 16.80
N ASP A 23 -4.29 -3.57 17.02
CA ASP A 23 -4.64 -4.86 17.60
C ASP A 23 -3.99 -5.98 16.75
N GLY A 24 -3.08 -6.73 17.37
CA GLY A 24 -2.29 -7.77 16.73
C GLY A 24 -3.13 -8.86 16.07
N THR A 25 -4.41 -9.00 16.44
CA THR A 25 -5.36 -9.90 15.78
C THR A 25 -5.44 -9.62 14.28
N HIS A 26 -5.42 -8.36 13.86
CA HIS A 26 -5.61 -7.98 12.47
C HIS A 26 -4.46 -8.49 11.58
N MET A 27 -3.22 -8.27 12.01
CA MET A 27 -2.04 -8.80 11.33
C MET A 27 -1.97 -10.33 11.45
N ALA A 28 -2.15 -10.88 12.66
CA ALA A 28 -2.04 -12.32 12.90
C ALA A 28 -3.03 -13.15 12.06
N GLU A 29 -4.29 -12.73 11.95
CA GLU A 29 -5.30 -13.43 11.13
C GLU A 29 -5.04 -13.28 9.63
N THR A 30 -4.36 -12.21 9.21
CA THR A 30 -3.96 -12.03 7.82
C THR A 30 -2.78 -12.95 7.48
N LEU A 31 -1.74 -12.98 8.32
CA LEU A 31 -0.54 -13.79 8.10
C LEU A 31 -0.81 -15.30 8.09
N LYS A 32 -1.89 -15.77 8.72
CA LYS A 32 -2.34 -17.18 8.63
C LYS A 32 -2.83 -17.60 7.25
N LYS A 33 -3.15 -16.65 6.37
CA LYS A 33 -3.81 -16.88 5.07
C LYS A 33 -2.88 -16.71 3.87
N VAL A 34 -1.64 -16.29 4.11
CA VAL A 34 -0.70 -15.89 3.06
C VAL A 34 0.63 -16.61 3.23
N ASP A 35 1.36 -16.76 2.13
CA ASP A 35 2.63 -17.48 2.06
C ASP A 35 3.80 -16.48 1.93
N PRO A 36 4.86 -16.56 2.77
CA PRO A 36 6.02 -15.69 2.65
C PRO A 36 6.64 -15.66 1.25
N GLU A 37 6.61 -16.76 0.51
CA GLU A 37 7.22 -16.87 -0.82
C GLU A 37 6.42 -16.14 -1.91
N THR A 38 5.14 -15.84 -1.67
CA THR A 38 4.24 -15.27 -2.69
C THR A 38 3.52 -14.01 -2.23
N THR A 39 3.95 -13.39 -1.12
CA THR A 39 3.30 -12.21 -0.55
C THR A 39 4.13 -10.96 -0.75
N LEU A 40 3.49 -9.88 -1.23
CA LEU A 40 4.04 -8.53 -1.28
C LEU A 40 3.34 -7.65 -0.23
N PHE A 41 4.12 -6.98 0.61
CA PHE A 41 3.65 -6.02 1.60
C PHE A 41 3.86 -4.59 1.11
N LEU A 42 2.81 -3.77 1.18
CA LEU A 42 2.90 -2.32 0.97
C LEU A 42 2.84 -1.60 2.32
N VAL A 43 3.92 -0.95 2.72
CA VAL A 43 3.98 -0.16 3.96
C VAL A 43 3.60 1.28 3.66
N ALA A 44 2.35 1.65 3.96
CA ALA A 44 1.79 2.96 3.67
C ALA A 44 1.88 3.90 4.87
N SER A 45 2.97 4.69 4.96
CA SER A 45 3.15 5.71 5.99
C SER A 45 4.03 6.83 5.46
N LYS A 46 3.48 8.04 5.40
CA LYS A 46 4.19 9.22 4.88
C LYS A 46 5.52 9.46 5.61
N THR A 47 5.48 9.47 6.94
CA THR A 47 6.65 9.72 7.78
C THR A 47 7.47 8.45 8.01
N PHE A 48 6.90 7.28 7.70
CA PHE A 48 7.46 5.96 8.03
C PHE A 48 7.71 5.76 9.52
N THR A 49 6.93 6.46 10.35
CA THR A 49 7.04 6.45 11.82
C THR A 49 5.68 6.31 12.52
N THR A 50 4.58 6.19 11.75
CA THR A 50 3.24 5.99 12.32
C THR A 50 3.24 4.72 13.17
N GLN A 51 2.95 4.86 14.47
CA GLN A 51 3.15 3.79 15.45
C GLN A 51 2.43 2.51 15.04
N GLU A 52 1.13 2.60 14.76
CA GLU A 52 0.28 1.46 14.40
C GLU A 52 0.76 0.78 13.13
N THR A 53 1.12 1.56 12.10
CA THR A 53 1.61 1.04 10.83
C THR A 53 2.97 0.37 10.97
N MET A 54 3.90 0.99 11.70
CA MET A 54 5.25 0.45 11.86
C MET A 54 5.29 -0.77 12.78
N THR A 55 4.47 -0.81 13.84
CA THR A 55 4.29 -2.02 14.65
C THR A 55 3.82 -3.19 13.79
N ASN A 56 2.85 -2.97 12.91
CA ASN A 56 2.38 -3.98 11.97
C ASN A 56 3.46 -4.36 10.92
N ALA A 57 4.16 -3.38 10.36
CA ALA A 57 5.22 -3.60 9.36
C ALA A 57 6.37 -4.44 9.93
N HIS A 58 6.83 -4.14 11.15
CA HIS A 58 7.85 -4.95 11.82
C HIS A 58 7.34 -6.36 12.15
N THR A 59 6.07 -6.50 12.57
CA THR A 59 5.47 -7.83 12.78
C THR A 59 5.47 -8.67 11.50
N ALA A 60 5.13 -8.07 10.36
CA ALA A 60 5.18 -8.74 9.06
C ALA A 60 6.62 -9.06 8.62
N ARG A 61 7.58 -8.15 8.83
CA ARG A 61 9.01 -8.37 8.54
C ARG A 61 9.57 -9.52 9.36
N ASP A 62 9.31 -9.56 10.66
CA ASP A 62 9.77 -10.63 11.55
C ASP A 62 9.15 -11.98 11.16
N TRP A 63 7.88 -12.00 10.79
CA TRP A 63 7.22 -13.20 10.26
C TRP A 63 7.87 -13.67 8.95
N PHE A 64 8.15 -12.75 8.03
CA PHE A 64 8.77 -13.06 6.75
C PHE A 64 10.19 -13.61 6.93
N LEU A 65 11.01 -12.97 7.77
CA LEU A 65 12.40 -13.38 7.99
C LEU A 65 12.53 -14.72 8.72
N LYS A 66 11.54 -15.15 9.49
CA LYS A 66 11.51 -16.51 10.03
C LYS A 66 11.46 -17.59 8.93
N ALA A 67 10.92 -17.26 7.77
CA ALA A 67 10.87 -18.16 6.61
C ALA A 67 12.04 -17.89 5.64
N ALA A 68 12.28 -16.62 5.29
CA ALA A 68 13.27 -16.24 4.28
C ALA A 68 14.73 -16.28 4.80
N GLY A 69 14.95 -16.11 6.10
CA GLY A 69 16.27 -16.12 6.75
C GLY A 69 17.10 -14.86 6.51
N ASP A 70 17.42 -14.54 5.26
CA ASP A 70 18.28 -13.41 4.88
C ASP A 70 17.50 -12.09 4.75
N GLU A 71 17.99 -11.03 5.39
CA GLU A 71 17.41 -9.69 5.30
C GLU A 71 17.45 -9.11 3.88
N ALA A 72 18.38 -9.55 3.03
CA ALA A 72 18.42 -9.16 1.62
C ALA A 72 17.15 -9.53 0.85
N HIS A 73 16.34 -10.47 1.35
CA HIS A 73 15.07 -10.85 0.73
C HIS A 73 13.92 -9.88 1.04
N VAL A 74 14.05 -9.00 2.04
CA VAL A 74 13.04 -7.97 2.36
C VAL A 74 12.74 -7.10 1.15
N ALA A 75 13.77 -6.70 0.39
CA ALA A 75 13.65 -5.86 -0.79
C ALA A 75 12.76 -6.45 -1.91
N LYS A 76 12.54 -7.78 -1.93
CA LYS A 76 11.67 -8.45 -2.92
C LYS A 76 10.21 -8.56 -2.50
N HIS A 77 9.93 -8.40 -1.21
CA HIS A 77 8.60 -8.66 -0.63
C HIS A 77 8.00 -7.44 0.08
N PHE A 78 8.72 -6.32 0.13
CA PHE A 78 8.26 -5.08 0.75
C PHE A 78 8.49 -3.89 -0.18
N ALA A 79 7.47 -3.04 -0.29
CA ALA A 79 7.54 -1.72 -0.92
C ALA A 79 6.95 -0.66 0.02
N ALA A 80 7.35 0.60 -0.16
CA ALA A 80 6.94 1.69 0.71
C ALA A 80 6.16 2.76 -0.05
N LEU A 81 5.09 3.27 0.58
CA LEU A 81 4.39 4.48 0.13
C LEU A 81 4.70 5.57 1.16
N SER A 82 5.77 6.33 0.91
CA SER A 82 6.40 7.18 1.92
C SER A 82 7.21 8.32 1.31
N THR A 83 7.65 9.26 2.13
CA THR A 83 8.63 10.30 1.77
C THR A 83 9.93 10.20 2.57
N ASN A 84 10.07 9.20 3.45
CA ASN A 84 11.21 9.05 4.34
C ASN A 84 12.17 7.96 3.85
N GLY A 85 12.93 8.26 2.79
CA GLY A 85 13.84 7.30 2.15
C GLY A 85 14.86 6.68 3.11
N LYS A 86 15.34 7.44 4.11
CA LYS A 86 16.27 6.91 5.12
C LYS A 86 15.65 5.78 5.94
N ALA A 87 14.45 6.00 6.50
CA ALA A 87 13.79 4.99 7.32
C ALA A 87 13.32 3.78 6.48
N VAL A 88 12.94 4.01 5.22
CA VAL A 88 12.58 2.96 4.26
C VAL A 88 13.80 2.06 3.96
N ALA A 89 14.96 2.65 3.69
CA ALA A 89 16.20 1.91 3.47
C ALA A 89 16.64 1.15 4.73
N GLU A 90 16.56 1.78 5.91
CA GLU A 90 16.88 1.14 7.20
C GLU A 90 15.97 -0.05 7.52
N PHE A 91 14.72 -0.06 7.03
CA PHE A 91 13.82 -1.20 7.16
C PHE A 91 14.24 -2.40 6.28
N GLY A 92 15.02 -2.15 5.22
CA GLY A 92 15.47 -3.14 4.24
C GLY A 92 14.69 -3.12 2.92
N ILE A 93 13.87 -2.09 2.68
CA ILE A 93 13.21 -1.88 1.39
C ILE A 93 14.19 -1.17 0.44
N ASP A 94 14.27 -1.65 -0.80
CA ASP A 94 14.96 -0.91 -1.86
C ASP A 94 14.21 0.40 -2.14
N THR A 95 14.91 1.53 -2.08
CA THR A 95 14.31 2.86 -2.32
C THR A 95 13.81 3.04 -3.74
N GLU A 96 14.22 2.22 -4.70
CA GLU A 96 13.58 2.16 -6.02
C GLU A 96 12.11 1.66 -5.94
N ASN A 97 11.77 0.92 -4.88
CA ASN A 97 10.40 0.49 -4.53
C ASN A 97 9.74 1.42 -3.50
N MET A 98 10.22 2.67 -3.37
CA MET A 98 9.56 3.72 -2.61
C MET A 98 8.76 4.62 -3.55
N PHE A 99 7.45 4.68 -3.34
CA PHE A 99 6.54 5.51 -4.12
C PHE A 99 6.13 6.73 -3.31
N GLU A 100 6.57 7.90 -3.76
CA GLU A 100 6.40 9.16 -3.05
C GLU A 100 5.05 9.83 -3.29
N PHE A 101 4.69 10.74 -2.39
CA PHE A 101 3.59 11.69 -2.53
C PHE A 101 3.88 12.92 -1.66
N TRP A 102 3.11 14.00 -1.85
CA TRP A 102 3.53 15.32 -1.37
C TRP A 102 2.74 15.84 -0.16
N ASP A 103 3.25 16.93 0.43
CA ASP A 103 2.64 17.62 1.58
C ASP A 103 1.23 18.16 1.32
N TRP A 104 0.95 18.56 0.09
CA TRP A 104 -0.37 19.01 -0.33
C TRP A 104 -1.38 17.86 -0.53
N VAL A 105 -0.93 16.60 -0.49
CA VAL A 105 -1.82 15.42 -0.53
C VAL A 105 -2.28 15.08 0.89
N GLY A 106 -3.47 15.56 1.25
CA GLY A 106 -4.09 15.22 2.53
C GLY A 106 -4.45 13.74 2.62
N GLY A 107 -4.22 13.09 3.78
CA GLY A 107 -4.38 11.63 3.93
C GLY A 107 -5.76 11.09 3.53
N ARG A 108 -6.85 11.81 3.87
CA ARG A 108 -8.22 11.43 3.48
C ARG A 108 -8.56 11.66 2.00
N TYR A 109 -7.67 12.30 1.24
CA TYR A 109 -7.76 12.54 -0.20
C TYR A 109 -6.60 11.87 -0.96
N SER A 110 -5.92 10.90 -0.34
CA SER A 110 -4.66 10.37 -0.88
C SER A 110 -4.81 9.19 -1.83
N LEU A 111 -6.00 8.58 -1.96
CA LEU A 111 -6.18 7.36 -2.77
C LEU A 111 -5.78 7.53 -4.25
N TRP A 112 -5.75 8.76 -4.74
CA TRP A 112 -5.39 9.14 -6.11
C TRP A 112 -3.87 9.25 -6.33
N SER A 113 -3.07 9.22 -5.26
CA SER A 113 -1.60 9.30 -5.31
C SER A 113 -0.96 7.91 -5.26
N ALA A 114 0.33 7.84 -4.91
CA ALA A 114 1.02 6.58 -4.61
C ALA A 114 0.28 5.69 -3.59
N ILE A 115 -0.52 6.25 -2.67
CA ILE A 115 -1.35 5.47 -1.74
C ILE A 115 -2.33 4.54 -2.49
N GLY A 116 -2.70 4.89 -3.72
CA GLY A 116 -3.52 4.09 -4.63
C GLY A 116 -2.83 2.86 -5.21
N LEU A 117 -1.55 2.57 -4.91
CA LEU A 117 -0.83 1.42 -5.49
C LEU A 117 -1.56 0.08 -5.25
N SER A 118 -2.18 -0.10 -4.08
CA SER A 118 -3.00 -1.29 -3.82
C SER A 118 -4.21 -1.42 -4.74
N ILE A 119 -4.77 -0.30 -5.23
CA ILE A 119 -5.86 -0.30 -6.21
C ILE A 119 -5.28 -0.74 -7.56
N ILE A 120 -4.17 -0.12 -8.00
CA ILE A 120 -3.47 -0.49 -9.24
C ILE A 120 -3.15 -2.00 -9.27
N LEU A 121 -2.59 -2.55 -8.20
CA LEU A 121 -2.28 -3.97 -8.13
C LEU A 121 -3.54 -4.85 -8.21
N SER A 122 -4.66 -4.40 -7.63
CA SER A 122 -5.91 -5.17 -7.63
C SER A 122 -6.61 -5.20 -8.99
N ILE A 123 -6.73 -4.05 -9.67
CA ILE A 123 -7.58 -3.90 -10.87
C ILE A 123 -6.79 -3.57 -12.14
N GLY A 124 -5.47 -3.45 -12.06
CA GLY A 124 -4.62 -3.01 -13.17
C GLY A 124 -4.53 -1.49 -13.29
N TYR A 125 -3.47 -1.03 -13.97
CA TYR A 125 -3.19 0.40 -14.12
C TYR A 125 -4.23 1.13 -14.98
N ASP A 126 -4.68 0.51 -16.08
CA ASP A 126 -5.66 1.13 -16.99
C ASP A 126 -6.97 1.47 -16.26
N ASN A 127 -7.49 0.55 -15.44
CA ASN A 127 -8.69 0.80 -14.63
C ASN A 127 -8.44 1.87 -13.54
N PHE A 128 -7.21 2.00 -13.03
CA PHE A 128 -6.87 3.10 -12.12
C PHE A 128 -6.83 4.44 -12.86
N VAL A 129 -6.35 4.49 -14.10
CA VAL A 129 -6.40 5.69 -14.95
C VAL A 129 -7.84 6.11 -15.23
N GLU A 130 -8.75 5.16 -15.52
CA GLU A 130 -10.18 5.45 -15.66
C GLU A 130 -10.79 6.02 -14.37
N LEU A 131 -10.39 5.50 -13.20
CA LEU A 131 -10.80 6.07 -11.92
C LEU A 131 -10.31 7.53 -11.75
N LEU A 132 -9.07 7.83 -12.14
CA LEU A 132 -8.55 9.21 -12.14
C LEU A 132 -9.30 10.09 -13.14
N ALA A 133 -9.62 9.57 -14.32
CA ALA A 133 -10.35 10.28 -15.36
C ALA A 133 -11.76 10.67 -14.88
N GLY A 134 -12.50 9.75 -14.26
CA GLY A 134 -13.83 10.05 -13.70
C GLY A 134 -13.80 11.10 -12.58
N ALA A 135 -12.75 11.10 -11.74
CA ALA A 135 -12.54 12.17 -10.77
C ALA A 135 -12.27 13.51 -11.46
N HIS A 136 -11.42 13.51 -12.50
CA HIS A 136 -11.11 14.71 -13.26
C HIS A 136 -12.33 15.28 -14.01
N GLU A 137 -13.21 14.44 -14.56
CA GLU A 137 -14.47 14.87 -15.15
C GLU A 137 -15.35 15.61 -14.13
N MET A 138 -15.40 15.10 -12.90
CA MET A 138 -16.13 15.76 -11.82
C MET A 138 -15.45 17.06 -11.35
N ASP A 139 -14.12 17.12 -11.34
CA ASP A 139 -13.38 18.36 -11.10
C ASP A 139 -13.73 19.43 -12.15
N GLN A 140 -13.77 19.04 -13.44
CA GLN A 140 -14.18 19.93 -14.53
C GLN A 140 -15.63 20.39 -14.36
N HIS A 141 -16.53 19.49 -13.97
CA HIS A 141 -17.92 19.86 -13.67
C HIS A 141 -18.00 20.88 -12.53
N PHE A 142 -17.31 20.63 -11.41
CA PHE A 142 -17.32 21.49 -10.23
C PHE A 142 -16.76 22.89 -10.51
N VAL A 143 -15.70 23.00 -11.31
CA VAL A 143 -15.08 24.29 -11.65
C VAL A 143 -15.93 25.10 -12.63
N ASN A 144 -16.57 24.44 -13.60
CA ASN A 144 -17.15 25.12 -14.76
C ASN A 144 -18.68 25.24 -14.74
N THR A 145 -19.38 24.61 -13.80
CA THR A 145 -20.85 24.64 -13.72
C THR A 145 -21.30 25.80 -12.82
N PRO A 146 -22.10 26.76 -13.34
CA PRO A 146 -22.64 27.88 -12.56
C PRO A 146 -23.57 27.50 -11.40
#